data_AF-A0A416FDL7-F1
#
_entry.id   AF-A0A416FDL7-F1
#
_cell.length_a   1.000
_cell.length_b   1.000
_cell.length_c   1.000
_cell.angle_alpha   90.00
_cell.angle_beta   90.00
_cell.angle_gamma   90.00
#
_symmetry.space_group_name_H-M   'P 1'
#
loop_
_entity.id
_entity.type
_entity.pdbx_description
1 polymer ?
#
loop_
_entity_poly.entity_id
_entity_poly.type
_entity_poly.pdbx_seq_one_letter_code
_entity_poly.pdbx_strand_id
1 'polypeptide(L)'
;MKKIKELVQKESEILRNEIIANGYPKEIADKIANELSQKGGYLFNKSHSFSYAVLCFETAWFKAHYPTYFFKALFNQNKDKAGAINKYILDASYFHVSVNPPNINHSGMNFTVDDGKVLFGLSAINGIGESLSTQIINDREKNGLYKSFDDLVARIPLNKASVIALIKSGAIPCKSKREKLIAYLKSQYVPTTFQEVISLPSYKTLGEQWHIDIEKYRIPSTRKRPAYDKEALLKKYNQVKREKFNEDQKMRFQKYIEENKKYLEDEDFWEFQTLQIFIKNNPFDAAYTFLTPFDDVPDGEKCTLVGIIAKVQKKKDKNGKQFAYINIYSSFGLVEGIVWHSQLKEYEDIVKKGQQVAILCKKDSEEKVIVEKLKPYDKWLSYVRKKGVAV
;
A
#
# COMPACT_ATOMS: atom_id res chain seq x y z
N MET A 1 9.72 41.06 -23.40
CA MET A 1 10.72 41.97 -24.02
C MET A 1 10.05 42.71 -25.18
N LYS A 2 9.97 44.04 -25.17
CA LYS A 2 9.39 44.80 -26.28
C LYS A 2 10.38 44.82 -27.45
N LYS A 3 10.11 44.07 -28.52
CA LYS A 3 10.88 44.09 -29.78
C LYS A 3 10.54 45.38 -30.56
N ILE A 4 11.05 46.53 -30.12
CA ILE A 4 10.88 47.79 -30.83
C ILE A 4 11.83 47.74 -32.05
N LYS A 5 11.27 47.47 -33.24
CA LYS A 5 12.05 47.23 -34.47
C LYS A 5 13.03 48.37 -34.79
N GLU A 6 12.56 49.62 -34.67
CA GLU A 6 13.37 50.80 -34.95
C GLU A 6 14.59 50.90 -34.02
N LEU A 7 14.42 50.58 -32.74
CA LEU A 7 15.52 50.59 -31.77
C LEU A 7 16.52 49.47 -32.09
N VAL A 8 16.06 48.26 -32.40
CA VAL A 8 16.94 47.14 -32.77
C VAL A 8 17.76 47.46 -34.01
N GLN A 9 17.14 48.08 -35.03
CA GLN A 9 17.83 48.46 -36.26
C GLN A 9 18.89 49.53 -35.99
N LYS A 10 18.55 50.56 -35.19
CA LYS A 10 19.48 51.61 -34.77
C LYS A 10 20.70 51.04 -34.03
N GLU A 11 20.49 50.22 -33.01
CA GLU A 11 21.59 49.62 -32.23
C GLU A 11 22.43 48.65 -33.08
N SER A 12 21.83 47.95 -34.04
CA SER A 12 22.55 47.06 -34.95
C SER A 12 23.47 47.81 -35.93
N GLU A 13 23.06 49.00 -36.38
CA GLU A 13 23.91 49.86 -37.22
C GLU A 13 25.10 50.43 -36.45
N ILE A 14 24.91 50.82 -35.18
CA ILE A 14 26.01 51.25 -34.29
C ILE A 14 27.05 50.13 -34.18
N LEU A 15 26.60 48.92 -33.83
CA LEU A 15 27.47 47.74 -33.69
C LEU A 15 28.23 47.43 -34.99
N ARG A 16 27.55 47.48 -36.15
CA ARG A 16 28.18 47.24 -37.46
C ARG A 16 29.34 48.21 -37.72
N ASN A 17 29.11 49.50 -37.46
CA ASN A 17 30.11 50.53 -37.68
C ASN A 17 31.29 50.40 -36.71
N GLU A 18 31.05 50.05 -35.44
CA GLU A 18 32.11 49.80 -34.46
C GLU A 18 33.00 48.60 -34.84
N ILE A 19 32.43 47.52 -35.37
CA ILE A 19 33.19 46.36 -35.85
C ILE A 19 34.10 46.75 -37.03
N ILE A 20 33.58 47.53 -37.99
CA ILE A 20 34.37 48.02 -39.14
C ILE A 20 35.48 48.97 -38.67
N ALA A 21 35.19 49.87 -37.73
CA ALA A 21 36.18 50.81 -37.18
C ALA A 21 37.33 50.08 -36.44
N ASN A 22 37.07 48.90 -35.88
CA ASN A 22 38.09 48.02 -35.29
C ASN A 22 38.88 47.19 -36.32
N GLY A 23 38.73 47.47 -37.63
CA GLY A 23 39.53 46.87 -38.70
C GLY A 23 38.99 45.55 -39.26
N TYR A 24 37.77 45.14 -38.88
CA TYR A 24 37.15 43.93 -39.41
C TYR A 24 36.41 44.19 -40.74
N PRO A 25 36.40 43.23 -41.69
CA PRO A 25 35.66 43.34 -42.94
C PRO A 25 34.16 43.56 -42.72
N LYS A 26 33.54 44.34 -43.61
CA LYS A 26 32.10 44.64 -43.59
C LYS A 26 31.24 43.37 -43.57
N GLU A 27 31.65 42.33 -44.29
CA GLU A 27 30.93 41.05 -44.32
C GLU A 27 30.82 40.38 -42.94
N ILE A 28 31.87 40.48 -42.12
CA ILE A 28 31.87 39.96 -40.74
C ILE A 28 30.98 40.84 -39.85
N ALA A 29 31.07 42.17 -40.01
CA ALA A 29 30.23 43.11 -39.27
C ALA A 29 28.74 42.91 -39.56
N ASP A 30 28.37 42.75 -40.83
CA ASP A 30 27.00 42.46 -41.28
C ASP A 30 26.50 41.15 -40.70
N LYS A 31 27.33 40.09 -40.71
CA LYS A 31 26.97 38.79 -40.16
C LYS A 31 26.67 38.86 -38.66
N ILE A 32 27.56 39.46 -37.86
CA ILE A 32 27.43 39.55 -36.40
C ILE A 32 26.21 40.40 -36.02
N ALA A 33 26.06 41.58 -36.63
CA ALA A 33 24.95 42.49 -36.31
C ALA A 33 23.59 41.88 -36.69
N ASN A 34 23.48 41.26 -37.87
CA ASN A 34 22.26 40.57 -38.30
C ASN A 34 21.93 39.40 -37.36
N GLU A 35 22.93 38.61 -36.96
CA GLU A 35 22.74 37.48 -36.06
C GLU A 35 22.23 37.91 -34.67
N LEU A 36 22.82 38.95 -34.08
CA LEU A 36 22.40 39.47 -32.78
C LEU A 36 20.99 40.10 -32.81
N SER A 37 20.65 40.83 -33.89
CA SER A 37 19.32 41.41 -34.08
C SER A 37 18.20 40.37 -34.13
N GLN A 38 18.51 39.16 -34.63
CA GLN A 38 17.55 38.06 -34.74
C GLN A 38 17.51 37.18 -33.49
N LYS A 39 18.67 36.94 -32.85
CA LYS A 39 18.81 35.97 -31.75
C LYS A 39 18.49 36.50 -30.36
N GLY A 40 18.30 37.80 -30.16
CA GLY A 40 18.02 38.40 -28.85
C GLY A 40 16.84 37.80 -28.07
N GLY A 41 15.91 37.10 -28.72
CA GLY A 41 14.81 36.40 -28.07
C GLY A 41 15.15 35.04 -27.44
N TYR A 42 16.30 34.44 -27.80
CA TYR A 42 16.71 33.10 -27.37
C TYR A 42 18.02 33.10 -26.56
N LEU A 43 18.61 34.27 -26.30
CA LEU A 43 19.79 34.40 -25.46
C LEU A 43 19.42 34.23 -23.99
N PHE A 44 20.13 33.35 -23.30
CA PHE A 44 19.94 33.09 -21.87
C PHE A 44 21.00 33.79 -21.03
N ASN A 45 20.61 34.13 -19.79
CA ASN A 45 21.52 34.72 -18.82
C ASN A 45 22.52 33.67 -18.31
N LYS A 46 23.82 33.85 -18.65
CA LYS A 46 24.87 32.88 -18.33
C LYS A 46 25.06 32.66 -16.83
N SER A 47 24.98 33.70 -15.98
CA SER A 47 25.20 33.53 -14.54
C SER A 47 24.08 32.71 -13.90
N HIS A 48 22.83 32.93 -14.32
CA HIS A 48 21.68 32.13 -13.90
C HIS A 48 21.78 30.68 -14.39
N SER A 49 22.14 30.45 -15.66
CA SER A 49 22.33 29.09 -16.18
C SER A 49 23.47 28.35 -15.45
N PHE A 50 24.57 29.04 -15.15
CA PHE A 50 25.71 28.45 -14.45
C PHE A 50 25.35 28.00 -13.03
N SER A 51 24.62 28.83 -12.26
CA SER A 51 24.24 28.45 -10.89
C SER A 51 23.36 27.20 -10.84
N TYR A 52 22.42 27.04 -11.78
CA TYR A 52 21.61 25.82 -11.86
C TYR A 52 22.40 24.61 -12.38
N ALA A 53 23.36 24.82 -13.28
CA ALA A 53 24.22 23.75 -13.76
C ALA A 53 25.09 23.16 -12.64
N VAL A 54 25.60 23.98 -11.72
CA VAL A 54 26.33 23.52 -10.54
C VAL A 54 25.46 22.63 -9.65
N LEU A 55 24.23 23.07 -9.31
CA LEU A 55 23.30 22.25 -8.52
C LEU A 55 22.95 20.92 -9.21
N CYS A 56 22.74 20.94 -10.53
CA CYS A 56 22.48 19.74 -11.32
C CYS A 56 23.68 18.77 -11.26
N PHE A 57 24.89 19.28 -11.41
CA PHE A 57 26.13 18.50 -11.32
C PHE A 57 26.31 17.88 -9.93
N GLU A 58 26.13 18.65 -8.86
CA GLU A 58 26.20 18.15 -7.48
C GLU A 58 25.16 17.06 -7.21
N THR A 59 23.92 17.27 -7.66
CA THR A 59 22.83 16.27 -7.53
C THR A 59 23.18 14.97 -8.27
N ALA A 60 23.70 15.08 -9.49
CA ALA A 60 24.14 13.94 -10.28
C ALA A 60 25.34 13.23 -9.64
N TRP A 61 26.28 13.98 -9.05
CA TRP A 61 27.44 13.43 -8.36
C TRP A 61 27.03 12.60 -7.14
N PHE A 62 26.10 13.08 -6.30
CA PHE A 62 25.57 12.28 -5.19
C PHE A 62 24.83 11.03 -5.67
N LYS A 63 24.06 11.13 -6.75
CA LYS A 63 23.38 9.97 -7.34
C LYS A 63 24.38 8.91 -7.85
N ALA A 64 25.51 9.34 -8.41
CA ALA A 64 26.54 8.44 -8.95
C ALA A 64 27.41 7.80 -7.84
N HIS A 65 27.81 8.57 -6.83
CA HIS A 65 28.80 8.14 -5.83
C HIS A 65 28.21 7.70 -4.49
N TYR A 66 27.01 8.18 -4.13
CA TYR A 66 26.31 7.84 -2.88
C TYR A 66 24.85 7.47 -3.14
N PRO A 67 24.57 6.54 -4.07
CA PRO A 67 23.22 6.27 -4.56
C PRO A 67 22.26 5.88 -3.43
N THR A 68 22.67 5.03 -2.48
CA THR A 68 21.83 4.61 -1.35
C THR A 68 21.32 5.79 -0.53
N TYR A 69 22.20 6.74 -0.20
CA TYR A 69 21.83 7.93 0.58
C TYR A 69 21.06 8.94 -0.25
N PHE A 70 21.40 9.10 -1.53
CA PHE A 70 20.66 9.91 -2.48
C PHE A 70 19.20 9.45 -2.58
N PHE A 71 18.97 8.15 -2.83
CA PHE A 71 17.63 7.60 -2.94
C PHE A 71 16.88 7.67 -1.60
N LYS A 72 17.54 7.41 -0.45
CA LYS A 72 16.93 7.66 0.86
C LYS A 72 16.44 9.11 1.02
N ALA A 73 17.22 10.10 0.60
CA ALA A 73 16.80 11.51 0.63
C ALA A 73 15.64 11.78 -0.34
N LEU A 74 15.72 11.24 -1.56
CA LEU A 74 14.68 11.38 -2.59
C LEU A 74 13.34 10.78 -2.17
N PHE A 75 13.36 9.60 -1.55
CA PHE A 75 12.17 8.96 -0.99
C PHE A 75 11.57 9.81 0.13
N ASN A 76 12.39 10.29 1.06
CA ASN A 76 11.90 11.13 2.16
C ASN A 76 11.31 12.46 1.71
N GLN A 77 11.86 13.07 0.65
CA GLN A 77 11.33 14.30 0.06
C GLN A 77 9.96 14.10 -0.61
N ASN A 78 9.65 12.88 -1.06
CA ASN A 78 8.45 12.58 -1.83
C ASN A 78 7.54 11.54 -1.15
N LYS A 79 7.74 11.28 0.15
CA LYS A 79 7.01 10.26 0.92
C LYS A 79 5.50 10.45 0.93
N ASP A 80 5.05 11.71 0.81
CA ASP A 80 3.65 12.12 0.83
C ASP A 80 3.05 12.28 -0.58
N LYS A 81 3.85 12.10 -1.65
CA LYS A 81 3.37 12.16 -3.03
C LYS A 81 3.01 10.76 -3.51
N ALA A 82 1.71 10.54 -3.70
CA ALA A 82 1.20 9.27 -4.23
C ALA A 82 1.92 8.93 -5.54
N GLY A 83 2.45 7.70 -5.66
CA GLY A 83 3.03 7.22 -6.90
C GLY A 83 4.48 7.60 -7.20
N ALA A 84 4.96 8.72 -6.68
CA ALA A 84 6.35 9.14 -6.88
C ALA A 84 7.36 8.09 -6.37
N ILE A 85 7.04 7.43 -5.23
CA ILE A 85 7.91 6.41 -4.64
C ILE A 85 8.14 5.22 -5.57
N ASN A 86 7.10 4.74 -6.29
CA ASN A 86 7.25 3.62 -7.25
C ASN A 86 8.27 3.94 -8.35
N LYS A 87 8.18 5.14 -8.93
CA LYS A 87 9.14 5.62 -9.93
C LYS A 87 10.56 5.63 -9.38
N TYR A 88 10.74 6.09 -8.15
CA TYR A 88 12.06 6.15 -7.52
C TYR A 88 12.59 4.79 -7.10
N ILE A 89 11.74 3.79 -6.80
CA ILE A 89 12.22 2.41 -6.55
C ILE A 89 12.80 1.79 -7.82
N LEU A 90 12.15 2.01 -8.98
CA LEU A 90 12.67 1.53 -10.26
C LEU A 90 14.01 2.19 -10.61
N ASP A 91 14.11 3.51 -10.41
CA ASP A 91 15.36 4.26 -10.59
C ASP A 91 16.43 3.78 -9.59
N ALA A 92 16.08 3.57 -8.32
CA ALA A 92 16.99 3.01 -7.31
C ALA A 92 17.55 1.65 -7.72
N SER A 93 16.70 0.77 -8.26
CA SER A 93 17.10 -0.54 -8.77
C SER A 93 18.11 -0.43 -9.92
N TYR A 94 17.95 0.55 -10.82
CA TYR A 94 18.93 0.82 -11.89
C TYR A 94 20.32 1.18 -11.32
N PHE A 95 20.37 1.88 -10.19
CA PHE A 95 21.60 2.21 -9.46
C PHE A 95 22.01 1.14 -8.44
N HIS A 96 21.47 -0.08 -8.56
CA HIS A 96 21.75 -1.21 -7.66
C HIS A 96 21.44 -0.95 -6.17
N VAL A 97 20.55 0.01 -5.88
CA VAL A 97 20.09 0.30 -4.52
C VAL A 97 18.92 -0.60 -4.18
N SER A 98 19.11 -1.44 -3.18
CA SER A 98 18.04 -2.30 -2.67
C SER A 98 17.14 -1.52 -1.71
N VAL A 99 15.84 -1.51 -2.01
CA VAL A 99 14.80 -1.00 -1.11
C VAL A 99 14.11 -2.19 -0.45
N ASN A 100 14.03 -2.19 0.86
CA ASN A 100 13.54 -3.30 1.67
C ASN A 100 12.32 -2.89 2.50
N PRO A 101 11.47 -3.88 2.86
CA PRO A 101 10.36 -3.67 3.79
C PRO A 101 10.83 -3.01 5.10
N PRO A 102 9.90 -2.40 5.86
CA PRO A 102 10.25 -1.88 7.16
C PRO A 102 10.77 -3.00 8.08
N ASN A 103 11.47 -2.61 9.14
CA ASN A 103 11.93 -3.51 10.18
C ASN A 103 11.81 -2.82 11.55
N ILE A 104 11.09 -3.42 12.49
CA ILE A 104 10.87 -2.87 13.84
C ILE A 104 12.17 -2.52 14.60
N ASN A 105 13.29 -3.18 14.29
CA ASN A 105 14.57 -2.96 14.96
C ASN A 105 15.45 -1.93 14.25
N HIS A 106 15.26 -1.70 12.95
CA HIS A 106 16.22 -0.94 12.13
C HIS A 106 15.60 0.27 11.38
N SER A 107 14.32 0.19 11.01
CA SER A 107 13.63 1.31 10.33
C SER A 107 13.45 2.48 11.29
N GLY A 108 13.80 3.69 10.84
CA GLY A 108 13.41 4.93 11.51
C GLY A 108 11.97 5.32 11.23
N MET A 109 11.63 6.56 11.60
CA MET A 109 10.33 7.15 11.30
C MET A 109 10.06 7.14 9.79
N ASN A 110 11.00 7.72 9.03
CA ASN A 110 10.99 7.77 7.57
C ASN A 110 12.00 6.77 6.97
N PHE A 111 12.21 6.82 5.64
CA PHE A 111 13.18 5.94 4.98
C PHE A 111 14.58 6.10 5.59
N THR A 112 15.19 4.97 5.91
CA THR A 112 16.45 4.88 6.67
C THR A 112 17.43 3.98 5.94
N VAL A 113 18.73 4.26 6.03
CA VAL A 113 19.76 3.38 5.49
C VAL A 113 20.24 2.43 6.59
N ASP A 114 20.21 1.13 6.32
CA ASP A 114 20.68 0.08 7.22
C ASP A 114 21.36 -1.00 6.37
N ASP A 115 22.58 -1.39 6.75
CA ASP A 115 23.39 -2.41 6.03
C ASP A 115 23.48 -2.16 4.50
N GLY A 116 23.70 -0.90 4.11
CA GLY A 116 23.81 -0.48 2.70
C GLY A 116 22.50 -0.51 1.91
N LYS A 117 21.37 -0.77 2.55
CA LYS A 117 20.03 -0.88 1.95
C LYS A 117 19.12 0.22 2.47
N VAL A 118 18.14 0.62 1.68
CA VAL A 118 17.12 1.57 2.12
C VAL A 118 15.95 0.79 2.72
N LEU A 119 15.64 1.00 3.99
CA LEU A 119 14.46 0.46 4.64
C LEU A 119 13.30 1.46 4.58
N PHE A 120 12.09 0.95 4.36
CA PHE A 120 10.87 1.74 4.54
C PHE A 120 10.76 2.29 5.98
N GLY A 121 10.24 3.51 6.10
CA GLY A 121 9.93 4.11 7.39
C GLY A 121 8.76 3.42 8.07
N LEU A 122 8.76 3.42 9.41
CA LEU A 122 7.65 2.86 10.18
C LEU A 122 6.34 3.67 9.99
N SER A 123 6.44 4.99 9.79
CA SER A 123 5.25 5.84 9.58
C SER A 123 4.58 5.62 8.22
N ALA A 124 5.31 5.09 7.23
CA ALA A 124 4.78 4.77 5.92
C ALA A 124 3.85 3.55 5.93
N ILE A 125 3.79 2.81 7.04
CA ILE A 125 2.88 1.67 7.19
C ILE A 125 1.48 2.19 7.51
N ASN A 126 0.53 1.93 6.61
CA ASN A 126 -0.88 2.25 6.83
C ASN A 126 -1.41 1.60 8.11
N GLY A 127 -1.97 2.43 8.99
CA GLY A 127 -2.51 2.00 10.28
C GLY A 127 -1.52 1.99 11.46
N ILE A 128 -0.26 2.39 11.23
CA ILE A 128 0.72 2.60 12.31
C ILE A 128 0.80 4.08 12.69
N GLY A 129 1.02 4.96 11.72
CA GLY A 129 1.14 6.40 11.94
C GLY A 129 2.38 6.80 12.75
N GLU A 130 2.55 8.10 12.97
CA GLU A 130 3.75 8.64 13.64
C GLU A 130 3.80 8.32 15.13
N SER A 131 2.67 8.40 15.84
CA SER A 131 2.63 8.18 17.29
C SER A 131 3.17 6.80 17.70
N LEU A 132 2.67 5.73 17.07
CA LEU A 132 3.15 4.38 17.35
C LEU A 132 4.58 4.17 16.85
N SER A 133 4.95 4.75 15.72
CA SER A 133 6.33 4.69 15.22
C SER A 133 7.33 5.31 16.22
N THR A 134 7.01 6.47 16.78
CA THR A 134 7.80 7.12 17.82
C THR A 134 7.92 6.24 19.07
N GLN A 135 6.82 5.61 19.51
CA GLN A 135 6.87 4.69 20.65
C GLN A 135 7.83 3.51 20.41
N ILE A 136 7.75 2.89 19.22
CA ILE A 136 8.62 1.78 18.82
C ILE A 136 10.09 2.18 18.81
N ILE A 137 10.39 3.37 18.29
CA ILE A 137 11.76 3.90 18.18
C ILE A 137 12.31 4.26 19.55
N ASN A 138 11.55 5.02 20.36
CA ASN A 138 11.99 5.46 21.68
C ASN A 138 12.21 4.27 22.64
N ASP A 139 11.34 3.25 22.59
CA ASP A 139 11.51 2.06 23.42
C ASP A 139 12.80 1.30 23.06
N ARG A 140 13.05 1.04 21.77
CA ARG A 140 14.26 0.29 21.37
C ARG A 140 15.55 1.07 21.57
N GLU A 141 15.51 2.42 21.52
CA GLU A 141 16.65 3.26 21.85
C GLU A 141 16.98 3.21 23.35
N LYS A 142 15.95 3.11 24.21
CA LYS A 142 16.12 3.04 25.67
C LYS A 142 16.44 1.63 26.16
N ASN A 143 15.80 0.61 25.61
CA ASN A 143 15.77 -0.76 26.13
C ASN A 143 16.49 -1.77 25.20
N GLY A 144 17.12 -1.30 24.12
CA GLY A 144 17.75 -2.12 23.09
C GLY A 144 16.76 -2.80 22.16
N LEU A 145 17.28 -3.52 21.17
CA LEU A 145 16.49 -4.18 20.12
C LEU A 145 15.48 -5.21 20.68
N TYR A 146 14.35 -5.36 19.97
CA TYR A 146 13.36 -6.39 20.25
C TYR A 146 13.92 -7.77 19.87
N LYS A 147 13.92 -8.70 20.82
CA LYS A 147 14.46 -10.06 20.64
C LYS A 147 13.46 -11.01 20.00
N SER A 148 12.18 -10.74 20.17
CA SER A 148 11.09 -11.55 19.64
C SER A 148 9.82 -10.72 19.47
N PHE A 149 8.81 -11.31 18.83
CA PHE A 149 7.49 -10.71 18.76
C PHE A 149 6.84 -10.55 20.13
N ASP A 150 7.05 -11.51 21.04
CA ASP A 150 6.49 -11.45 22.40
C ASP A 150 7.17 -10.35 23.23
N ASP A 151 8.48 -10.14 23.03
CA ASP A 151 9.23 -9.03 23.63
C ASP A 151 8.70 -7.67 23.16
N LEU A 152 8.38 -7.53 21.86
CA LEU A 152 7.73 -6.32 21.33
C LEU A 152 6.37 -6.06 21.98
N VAL A 153 5.49 -7.07 22.02
CA VAL A 153 4.12 -6.91 22.57
C VAL A 153 4.13 -6.72 24.10
N ALA A 154 5.15 -7.23 24.80
CA ALA A 154 5.34 -7.02 26.23
C ALA A 154 5.80 -5.59 26.56
N ARG A 155 6.62 -4.98 25.69
CA ARG A 155 7.15 -3.62 25.89
C ARG A 155 6.19 -2.55 25.39
N ILE A 156 5.49 -2.80 24.28
CA ILE A 156 4.60 -1.83 23.64
C ILE A 156 3.19 -2.42 23.53
N PRO A 157 2.16 -1.74 24.08
CA PRO A 157 0.78 -2.17 23.92
C PRO A 157 0.32 -1.97 22.47
N LEU A 158 0.28 -3.05 21.70
CA LEU A 158 -0.17 -3.04 20.31
C LEU A 158 -1.62 -3.52 20.20
N ASN A 159 -2.45 -2.76 19.49
CA ASN A 159 -3.79 -3.23 19.14
C ASN A 159 -3.74 -4.23 17.97
N LYS A 160 -4.84 -4.96 17.77
CA LYS A 160 -4.93 -6.00 16.74
C LYS A 160 -4.68 -5.49 15.32
N ALA A 161 -5.16 -4.30 14.97
CA ALA A 161 -4.98 -3.75 13.63
C ALA A 161 -3.50 -3.41 13.37
N SER A 162 -2.82 -2.82 14.36
CA SER A 162 -1.40 -2.47 14.26
C SER A 162 -0.52 -3.71 14.12
N VAL A 163 -0.77 -4.78 14.89
CA VAL A 163 -0.02 -6.04 14.73
C VAL A 163 -0.20 -6.62 13.32
N ILE A 164 -1.44 -6.65 12.81
CA ILE A 164 -1.71 -7.15 11.46
C ILE A 164 -0.96 -6.32 10.41
N ALA A 165 -0.96 -5.00 10.54
CA ALA A 165 -0.24 -4.10 9.63
C ALA A 165 1.29 -4.32 9.69
N LEU A 166 1.87 -4.50 10.89
CA LEU A 166 3.31 -4.80 11.05
C LEU A 166 3.71 -6.15 10.43
N ILE A 167 2.87 -7.18 10.58
CA ILE A 167 3.13 -8.49 9.96
C ILE A 167 3.02 -8.40 8.43
N LYS A 168 1.94 -7.79 7.94
CA LYS A 168 1.64 -7.68 6.49
C LYS A 168 2.67 -6.84 5.74
N SER A 169 3.12 -5.73 6.33
CA SER A 169 4.20 -4.88 5.78
C SER A 169 5.55 -5.58 5.77
N GLY A 170 5.76 -6.62 6.59
CA GLY A 170 7.07 -7.23 6.77
C GLY A 170 7.93 -6.55 7.83
N ALA A 171 7.39 -5.57 8.57
CA ALA A 171 8.04 -4.92 9.71
C ALA A 171 8.53 -5.92 10.75
N ILE A 172 7.79 -7.02 10.95
CA ILE A 172 8.17 -8.13 11.81
C ILE A 172 8.86 -9.20 10.95
N PRO A 173 10.19 -9.40 11.11
CA PRO A 173 10.92 -10.41 10.34
C PRO A 173 10.35 -11.81 10.58
N CYS A 174 9.98 -12.49 9.51
CA CYS A 174 9.46 -13.87 9.56
C CYS A 174 9.68 -14.58 8.21
N LYS A 175 9.69 -15.92 8.23
CA LYS A 175 9.80 -16.73 7.01
C LYS A 175 8.54 -16.66 6.16
N SER A 176 7.37 -16.71 6.81
CA SER A 176 6.06 -16.63 6.18
C SER A 176 5.17 -15.65 6.94
N LYS A 177 4.76 -14.58 6.25
CA LYS A 177 3.82 -13.59 6.79
C LYS A 177 2.48 -14.26 7.15
N ARG A 178 2.02 -15.19 6.31
CA ARG A 178 0.76 -15.93 6.52
C ARG A 178 0.79 -16.77 7.78
N GLU A 179 1.83 -17.59 7.94
CA GLU A 179 1.97 -18.45 9.12
C GLU A 179 2.07 -17.61 10.39
N LYS A 180 2.85 -16.51 10.35
CA LYS A 180 2.98 -15.59 11.48
C LYS A 180 1.65 -14.94 11.86
N LEU A 181 0.86 -14.52 10.86
CA LEU A 181 -0.46 -13.94 11.07
C LEU A 181 -1.45 -14.97 11.64
N ILE A 182 -1.45 -16.21 11.13
CA ILE A 182 -2.27 -17.30 11.67
C ILE A 182 -1.89 -17.59 13.13
N ALA A 183 -0.59 -17.65 13.44
CA ALA A 183 -0.11 -17.89 14.80
C ALA A 183 -0.54 -16.77 15.76
N TYR A 184 -0.44 -15.50 15.32
CA TYR A 184 -0.94 -14.36 16.09
C TYR A 184 -2.44 -14.42 16.32
N LEU A 185 -3.24 -14.68 15.28
CA LEU A 185 -4.70 -14.79 15.43
C LEU A 185 -5.06 -15.93 16.40
N LYS A 186 -4.38 -17.07 16.33
CA LYS A 186 -4.58 -18.17 17.29
C LYS A 186 -4.21 -17.76 18.73
N SER A 187 -3.15 -16.99 18.94
CA SER A 187 -2.75 -16.57 20.30
C SER A 187 -3.73 -15.60 20.95
N GLN A 188 -4.53 -14.89 20.16
CA GLN A 188 -5.60 -14.01 20.65
C GLN A 188 -6.86 -14.77 21.07
N TYR A 189 -6.98 -16.07 20.73
CA TYR A 189 -8.11 -16.89 21.17
C TYR A 189 -7.88 -17.39 22.60
N VAL A 190 -8.71 -16.95 23.54
CA VAL A 190 -8.69 -17.41 24.93
C VAL A 190 -9.79 -18.48 25.10
N PRO A 191 -9.43 -19.76 25.28
CA PRO A 191 -10.41 -20.80 25.57
C PRO A 191 -11.01 -20.57 26.96
N THR A 192 -12.30 -20.88 27.13
CA THR A 192 -12.88 -20.89 28.48
C THR A 192 -12.43 -22.16 29.21
N THR A 193 -12.41 -22.11 30.54
CA THR A 193 -12.14 -23.27 31.39
C THR A 193 -13.44 -23.95 31.79
N PHE A 194 -13.48 -25.28 31.74
CA PHE A 194 -14.61 -26.04 32.25
C PHE A 194 -14.61 -26.03 33.79
N GLN A 195 -15.76 -25.76 34.39
CA GLN A 195 -15.98 -25.88 35.83
C GLN A 195 -17.01 -26.97 36.10
N GLU A 196 -16.63 -27.95 36.91
CA GLU A 196 -17.53 -29.01 37.36
C GLU A 196 -18.61 -28.45 38.29
N VAL A 197 -19.82 -28.99 38.15
CA VAL A 197 -20.90 -28.65 39.08
C VAL A 197 -20.82 -29.51 40.32
N ILE A 198 -21.19 -28.92 41.46
CA ILE A 198 -21.26 -29.59 42.76
C ILE A 198 -22.67 -30.12 43.06
N SER A 199 -23.68 -29.71 42.29
CA SER A 199 -25.08 -30.09 42.50
C SER A 199 -25.74 -30.53 41.20
N LEU A 200 -26.67 -31.48 41.33
CA LEU A 200 -27.48 -31.97 40.22
C LEU A 200 -28.64 -31.01 39.91
N PRO A 201 -28.92 -30.74 38.62
CA PRO A 201 -30.19 -30.14 38.22
C PRO A 201 -31.35 -31.13 38.43
N SER A 202 -32.58 -30.70 38.12
CA SER A 202 -33.74 -31.59 38.24
C SER A 202 -33.58 -32.86 37.39
N TYR A 203 -34.11 -33.99 37.87
CA TYR A 203 -34.04 -35.26 37.12
C TYR A 203 -34.72 -35.16 35.74
N LYS A 204 -35.76 -34.33 35.61
CA LYS A 204 -36.39 -34.01 34.33
C LYS A 204 -35.39 -33.36 33.37
N THR A 205 -34.62 -32.38 33.85
CA THR A 205 -33.57 -31.72 33.07
C THR A 205 -32.48 -32.69 32.63
N LEU A 206 -32.05 -33.62 33.50
CA LEU A 206 -31.04 -34.62 33.16
C LEU A 206 -31.49 -35.54 32.02
N GLY A 207 -32.74 -35.99 32.04
CA GLY A 207 -33.29 -36.86 30.99
C GLY A 207 -33.59 -36.12 29.69
N GLU A 208 -34.25 -34.96 29.75
CA GLU A 208 -34.75 -34.26 28.55
C GLU A 208 -33.68 -33.44 27.84
N GLN A 209 -32.81 -32.73 28.56
CA GLN A 209 -31.86 -31.78 27.96
C GLN A 209 -30.44 -32.35 27.82
N TRP A 210 -30.08 -33.27 28.71
CA TRP A 210 -28.74 -33.88 28.74
C TRP A 210 -28.75 -35.34 28.30
N HIS A 211 -29.93 -35.90 28.00
CA HIS A 211 -30.12 -37.26 27.52
C HIS A 211 -29.45 -38.32 28.42
N ILE A 212 -29.44 -38.07 29.73
CA ILE A 212 -28.90 -38.99 30.73
C ILE A 212 -30.03 -39.92 31.17
N ASP A 213 -29.85 -41.20 30.90
CA ASP A 213 -30.74 -42.26 31.40
C ASP A 213 -30.57 -42.42 32.91
N ILE A 214 -31.50 -41.82 33.66
CA ILE A 214 -31.48 -41.78 35.13
C ILE A 214 -31.86 -43.11 35.79
N GLU A 215 -32.60 -43.99 35.10
CA GLU A 215 -33.04 -45.27 35.67
C GLU A 215 -31.87 -46.22 35.90
N LYS A 216 -30.78 -46.08 35.13
CA LYS A 216 -29.51 -46.80 35.32
C LYS A 216 -28.84 -46.54 36.66
N TYR A 217 -29.22 -45.47 37.35
CA TYR A 217 -28.65 -45.05 38.63
C TYR A 217 -29.64 -45.22 39.79
N ARG A 218 -30.72 -45.96 39.60
CA ARG A 218 -31.74 -46.20 40.63
C ARG A 218 -31.19 -47.16 41.70
N ILE A 219 -31.37 -46.79 42.96
CA ILE A 219 -31.00 -47.59 44.13
C ILE A 219 -32.25 -48.30 44.67
N PRO A 220 -32.15 -49.57 45.13
CA PRO A 220 -33.23 -50.25 45.85
C PRO A 220 -33.68 -49.42 47.07
N SER A 221 -34.98 -49.11 47.17
CA SER A 221 -35.54 -48.27 48.23
C SER A 221 -36.93 -48.76 48.62
N THR A 222 -37.20 -48.80 49.93
CA THR A 222 -38.50 -49.13 50.54
C THR A 222 -39.47 -47.95 50.56
N ARG A 223 -39.09 -46.78 50.02
CA ARG A 223 -39.92 -45.56 50.00
C ARG A 223 -40.78 -45.49 48.72
N LYS A 224 -41.96 -44.86 48.82
CA LYS A 224 -42.90 -44.60 47.70
C LYS A 224 -42.29 -43.80 46.52
N ARG A 225 -41.16 -43.11 46.73
CA ARG A 225 -40.45 -42.33 45.71
C ARG A 225 -39.12 -43.03 45.34
N PRO A 226 -38.76 -43.08 44.05
CA PRO A 226 -37.49 -43.67 43.61
C PRO A 226 -36.29 -42.92 44.22
N ALA A 227 -35.31 -43.68 44.69
CA ALA A 227 -34.02 -43.17 45.15
C ALA A 227 -32.96 -43.41 44.07
N TYR A 228 -32.04 -42.46 43.89
CA TYR A 228 -30.99 -42.54 42.89
C TYR A 228 -29.62 -42.30 43.53
N ASP A 229 -28.59 -42.90 42.94
CA ASP A 229 -27.20 -42.64 43.26
C ASP A 229 -26.80 -41.25 42.76
N LYS A 230 -26.87 -40.28 43.67
CA LYS A 230 -26.57 -38.88 43.37
C LYS A 230 -25.10 -38.68 43.03
N GLU A 231 -24.20 -39.45 43.60
CA GLU A 231 -22.76 -39.31 43.36
C GLU A 231 -22.40 -39.81 41.96
N ALA A 232 -22.89 -41.00 41.60
CA ALA A 232 -22.71 -41.56 40.26
C ALA A 232 -23.42 -40.71 39.18
N LEU A 233 -24.63 -40.20 39.46
CA LEU A 233 -25.32 -39.27 38.55
C LEU A 233 -24.58 -37.95 38.39
N LEU A 234 -24.02 -37.38 39.47
CA LEU A 234 -23.26 -36.13 39.39
C LEU A 234 -21.98 -36.31 38.57
N LYS A 235 -21.29 -37.44 38.75
CA LYS A 235 -20.12 -37.80 37.94
C LYS A 235 -20.50 -37.94 36.46
N LYS A 236 -21.60 -38.66 36.14
CA LYS A 236 -22.07 -38.80 34.76
C LYS A 236 -22.50 -37.47 34.16
N TYR A 237 -23.18 -36.63 34.93
CA TYR A 237 -23.60 -35.31 34.49
C TYR A 237 -22.41 -34.41 34.16
N ASN A 238 -21.40 -34.35 35.05
CA ASN A 238 -20.16 -33.61 34.78
C ASN A 238 -19.39 -34.14 33.57
N GLN A 239 -19.39 -35.47 33.33
CA GLN A 239 -18.82 -36.06 32.12
C GLN A 239 -19.51 -35.55 30.84
N VAL A 240 -20.84 -35.69 30.75
CA VAL A 240 -21.62 -35.26 29.57
C VAL A 240 -21.52 -33.75 29.38
N LYS A 241 -21.53 -32.98 30.47
CA LYS A 241 -21.34 -31.52 30.44
C LYS A 241 -19.96 -31.13 29.92
N ARG A 242 -18.92 -31.89 30.27
CA ARG A 242 -17.55 -31.71 29.77
C ARG A 242 -17.43 -32.05 28.28
N GLU A 243 -18.10 -33.11 27.82
CA GLU A 243 -18.16 -33.48 26.39
C GLU A 243 -18.81 -32.35 25.57
N LYS A 244 -20.01 -31.89 25.98
CA LYS A 244 -20.69 -30.76 25.35
C LYS A 244 -19.87 -29.47 25.39
N PHE A 245 -19.23 -29.18 26.52
CA PHE A 245 -18.33 -28.03 26.65
C PHE A 245 -17.19 -28.08 25.64
N ASN A 246 -16.57 -29.25 25.43
CA ASN A 246 -15.49 -29.42 24.47
C ASN A 246 -15.98 -29.23 23.02
N GLU A 247 -17.19 -29.70 22.69
CA GLU A 247 -17.82 -29.44 21.39
C GLU A 247 -18.09 -27.95 21.18
N ASP A 248 -18.65 -27.28 22.19
CA ASP A 248 -18.88 -25.83 22.17
C ASP A 248 -17.57 -25.04 22.02
N GLN A 249 -16.47 -25.48 22.67
CA GLN A 249 -15.15 -24.89 22.45
C GLN A 249 -14.69 -25.03 21.00
N LYS A 250 -14.85 -26.21 20.39
CA LYS A 250 -14.48 -26.42 18.98
C LYS A 250 -15.28 -25.51 18.05
N MET A 251 -16.59 -25.40 18.25
CA MET A 251 -17.45 -24.51 17.46
C MET A 251 -17.06 -23.05 17.64
N ARG A 252 -16.77 -22.60 18.88
CA ARG A 252 -16.30 -21.24 19.15
C ARG A 252 -14.96 -20.94 18.47
N PHE A 253 -14.03 -21.88 18.50
CA PHE A 253 -12.75 -21.73 17.82
C PHE A 253 -12.92 -21.65 16.30
N GLN A 254 -13.75 -22.51 15.70
CA GLN A 254 -14.05 -22.44 14.27
C GLN A 254 -14.68 -21.11 13.87
N LYS A 255 -15.66 -20.63 14.64
CA LYS A 255 -16.29 -19.33 14.42
C LYS A 255 -15.26 -18.19 14.50
N TYR A 256 -14.37 -18.24 15.49
CA TYR A 256 -13.28 -17.27 15.62
C TYR A 256 -12.37 -17.27 14.38
N ILE A 257 -11.98 -18.44 13.86
CA ILE A 257 -11.15 -18.52 12.66
C ILE A 257 -11.88 -17.94 11.44
N GLU A 258 -13.16 -18.25 11.24
CA GLU A 258 -13.93 -17.74 10.10
C GLU A 258 -14.08 -16.21 10.16
N GLU A 259 -14.36 -15.64 11.33
CA GLU A 259 -14.44 -14.18 11.53
C GLU A 259 -13.11 -13.45 11.21
N ASN A 260 -11.98 -14.15 11.34
CA ASN A 260 -10.64 -13.64 11.09
C ASN A 260 -10.09 -13.97 9.70
N LYS A 261 -10.77 -14.83 8.94
CA LYS A 261 -10.35 -15.27 7.60
C LYS A 261 -10.16 -14.12 6.62
N LYS A 262 -10.95 -13.05 6.75
CA LYS A 262 -10.80 -11.79 5.98
C LYS A 262 -9.39 -11.19 6.02
N TYR A 263 -8.63 -11.43 7.10
CA TYR A 263 -7.26 -10.93 7.21
C TYR A 263 -6.26 -11.79 6.43
N LEU A 264 -6.63 -13.04 6.10
CA LEU A 264 -5.81 -14.02 5.39
C LEU A 264 -6.05 -14.03 3.86
N GLU A 265 -7.02 -13.26 3.39
CA GLU A 265 -7.32 -13.06 1.97
C GLU A 265 -6.30 -12.13 1.31
N ASP A 266 -6.18 -12.23 -0.02
CA ASP A 266 -5.37 -11.36 -0.87
C ASP A 266 -3.90 -11.25 -0.40
N GLU A 267 -3.25 -12.38 -0.10
CA GLU A 267 -1.89 -12.42 0.47
C GLU A 267 -0.86 -11.67 -0.37
N ASP A 268 -0.91 -11.86 -1.69
CA ASP A 268 -0.02 -11.19 -2.65
C ASP A 268 -0.11 -9.65 -2.59
N PHE A 269 -1.16 -9.13 -1.96
CA PHE A 269 -1.45 -7.70 -1.85
C PHE A 269 -1.13 -7.12 -0.49
N TRP A 270 -0.73 -7.90 0.49
CA TRP A 270 -0.53 -7.39 1.85
C TRP A 270 0.53 -6.29 1.92
N GLU A 271 1.61 -6.44 1.15
CA GLU A 271 2.65 -5.41 1.05
C GLU A 271 2.06 -4.13 0.45
N PHE A 272 1.32 -4.24 -0.65
CA PHE A 272 0.66 -3.09 -1.25
C PHE A 272 -0.37 -2.44 -0.31
N GLN A 273 -1.24 -3.21 0.33
CA GLN A 273 -2.25 -2.68 1.25
C GLN A 273 -1.62 -1.89 2.40
N THR A 274 -0.44 -2.33 2.87
CA THR A 274 0.23 -1.73 4.02
C THR A 274 1.18 -0.60 3.63
N LEU A 275 1.86 -0.69 2.49
CA LEU A 275 2.91 0.26 2.08
C LEU A 275 2.53 1.09 0.85
N GLN A 276 1.37 0.83 0.22
CA GLN A 276 0.92 1.42 -1.05
C GLN A 276 1.88 1.17 -2.23
N ILE A 277 2.67 0.10 -2.15
CA ILE A 277 3.72 -0.25 -3.11
C ILE A 277 4.04 -1.75 -3.07
N PHE A 278 4.47 -2.29 -4.21
CA PHE A 278 5.11 -3.59 -4.29
C PHE A 278 6.63 -3.39 -4.23
N ILE A 279 7.27 -3.80 -3.14
CA ILE A 279 8.73 -3.68 -3.00
C ILE A 279 9.41 -4.76 -3.84
N LYS A 280 8.82 -5.96 -3.89
CA LYS A 280 9.33 -7.09 -4.66
C LYS A 280 8.29 -7.53 -5.68
N ASN A 281 8.76 -7.82 -6.90
CA ASN A 281 7.98 -8.44 -7.97
C ASN A 281 6.69 -7.67 -8.29
N ASN A 282 6.81 -6.39 -8.65
CA ASN A 282 5.64 -5.59 -9.00
C ASN A 282 5.02 -6.15 -10.29
N PRO A 283 3.75 -6.62 -10.25
CA PRO A 283 3.12 -7.25 -11.41
C PRO A 283 2.95 -6.28 -12.60
N PHE A 284 3.10 -4.98 -12.36
CA PHE A 284 2.93 -3.93 -13.36
C PHE A 284 4.23 -3.38 -13.94
N ASP A 285 5.41 -3.91 -13.60
CA ASP A 285 6.70 -3.37 -14.05
C ASP A 285 6.79 -3.22 -15.58
N ALA A 286 6.32 -4.23 -16.30
CA ALA A 286 6.30 -4.20 -17.76
C ALA A 286 5.35 -3.16 -18.36
N ALA A 287 4.40 -2.63 -17.59
CA ALA A 287 3.48 -1.59 -18.05
C ALA A 287 4.14 -0.22 -18.06
N TYR A 288 5.06 0.06 -17.12
CA TYR A 288 5.61 1.41 -16.94
C TYR A 288 6.36 1.94 -18.14
N THR A 289 6.94 1.07 -18.96
CA THR A 289 7.59 1.46 -20.22
C THR A 289 6.61 2.03 -21.25
N PHE A 290 5.30 1.87 -21.03
CA PHE A 290 4.24 2.29 -21.95
C PHE A 290 3.31 3.37 -21.37
N LEU A 291 3.52 3.78 -20.11
CA LEU A 291 2.61 4.70 -19.42
C LEU A 291 3.28 6.03 -19.15
N THR A 292 2.55 7.11 -19.40
CA THR A 292 2.87 8.43 -18.87
C THR A 292 2.62 8.44 -17.36
N PRO A 293 3.56 8.93 -16.53
CA PRO A 293 3.33 9.07 -15.10
C PRO A 293 2.08 9.89 -14.82
N PHE A 294 1.24 9.44 -13.88
CA PHE A 294 -0.05 10.07 -13.60
C PHE A 294 0.06 11.54 -13.14
N ASP A 295 1.12 11.87 -12.40
CA ASP A 295 1.45 13.23 -11.95
C ASP A 295 1.76 14.17 -13.13
N ASP A 296 2.29 13.63 -14.22
CA ASP A 296 2.66 14.40 -15.42
C ASP A 296 1.44 14.67 -16.33
N VAL A 297 0.30 14.03 -16.05
CA VAL A 297 -0.96 14.20 -16.81
C VAL A 297 -1.74 15.39 -16.24
N PRO A 298 -2.10 16.40 -17.05
CA PRO A 298 -2.95 17.50 -16.60
C PRO A 298 -4.37 17.05 -16.24
N ASP A 299 -5.01 17.77 -15.32
CA ASP A 299 -6.42 17.55 -15.01
C ASP A 299 -7.28 17.78 -16.26
N GLY A 300 -8.20 16.85 -16.48
CA GLY A 300 -9.07 16.81 -17.65
C GLY A 300 -8.50 16.06 -18.85
N GLU A 301 -7.21 15.68 -18.85
CA GLU A 301 -6.62 14.90 -19.92
C GLU A 301 -6.83 13.39 -19.75
N LYS A 302 -6.69 12.65 -20.86
CA LYS A 302 -6.79 11.20 -20.85
C LYS A 302 -5.47 10.55 -20.48
N CYS A 303 -5.54 9.48 -19.70
CA CYS A 303 -4.41 8.64 -19.36
C CYS A 303 -4.81 7.18 -19.25
N THR A 304 -3.80 6.30 -19.25
CA THR A 304 -3.99 4.89 -18.94
C THR A 304 -3.40 4.60 -17.56
N LEU A 305 -4.19 3.97 -16.70
CA LEU A 305 -3.75 3.46 -15.40
C LEU A 305 -3.75 1.95 -15.41
N VAL A 306 -2.78 1.35 -14.74
CA VAL A 306 -2.76 -0.08 -14.45
C VAL A 306 -2.77 -0.27 -12.95
N GLY A 307 -3.53 -1.25 -12.49
CA GLY A 307 -3.65 -1.48 -11.07
C GLY A 307 -4.64 -2.58 -10.76
N ILE A 308 -4.96 -2.67 -9.47
CA ILE A 308 -5.79 -3.75 -8.94
C ILE A 308 -6.98 -3.14 -8.23
N ILE A 309 -8.17 -3.64 -8.57
CA ILE A 309 -9.40 -3.16 -7.95
C ILE A 309 -9.44 -3.63 -6.50
N ALA A 310 -9.16 -2.72 -5.57
CA ALA A 310 -9.15 -2.96 -4.13
C ALA A 310 -10.55 -3.11 -3.55
N LYS A 311 -11.48 -2.31 -4.07
CA LYS A 311 -12.84 -2.18 -3.57
C LYS A 311 -13.76 -1.76 -4.68
N VAL A 312 -14.98 -2.27 -4.65
CA VAL A 312 -16.07 -1.85 -5.53
C VAL A 312 -17.24 -1.45 -4.65
N GLN A 313 -17.74 -0.23 -4.83
CA GLN A 313 -18.93 0.30 -4.15
C GLN A 313 -19.97 0.70 -5.18
N LYS A 314 -20.94 -0.19 -5.42
CA LYS A 314 -22.08 0.10 -6.30
C LYS A 314 -23.04 1.09 -5.60
N LYS A 315 -23.45 2.13 -6.32
CA LYS A 315 -24.46 3.13 -5.90
C LYS A 315 -25.51 3.30 -7.00
N LYS A 316 -26.61 3.98 -6.68
CA LYS A 316 -27.63 4.41 -7.64
C LYS A 316 -27.58 5.93 -7.79
N ASP A 317 -27.71 6.41 -9.01
CA ASP A 317 -27.89 7.85 -9.27
C ASP A 317 -29.32 8.30 -8.95
N LYS A 318 -29.59 9.60 -9.14
CA LYS A 318 -30.93 10.19 -8.93
C LYS A 318 -32.00 9.59 -9.85
N ASN A 319 -31.60 8.98 -10.96
CA ASN A 319 -32.47 8.34 -11.95
C ASN A 319 -32.58 6.82 -11.74
N GLY A 320 -32.04 6.28 -10.65
CA GLY A 320 -32.04 4.85 -10.33
C GLY A 320 -31.03 4.00 -11.11
N LYS A 321 -30.22 4.59 -12.01
CA LYS A 321 -29.17 3.89 -12.75
C LYS A 321 -28.02 3.54 -11.82
N GLN A 322 -27.55 2.30 -11.90
CA GLN A 322 -26.42 1.84 -11.10
C GLN A 322 -25.09 2.34 -11.69
N PHE A 323 -24.21 2.85 -10.82
CA PHE A 323 -22.82 3.20 -11.11
C PHE A 323 -21.93 2.68 -9.96
N ALA A 324 -20.61 2.71 -10.11
CA ALA A 324 -19.70 2.22 -9.07
C ALA A 324 -18.53 3.17 -8.82
N TYR A 325 -18.16 3.31 -7.55
CA TYR A 325 -16.82 3.78 -7.16
C TYR A 325 -15.91 2.56 -7.04
N ILE A 326 -14.77 2.61 -7.71
CA ILE A 326 -13.72 1.60 -7.57
C ILE A 326 -12.48 2.23 -6.96
N ASN A 327 -11.91 1.58 -5.96
CA ASN A 327 -10.59 1.96 -5.46
C ASN A 327 -9.57 1.14 -6.20
N ILE A 328 -8.67 1.79 -6.92
CA ILE A 328 -7.65 1.15 -7.73
C ILE A 328 -6.32 1.35 -7.02
N TYR A 329 -5.72 0.25 -6.63
CA TYR A 329 -4.33 0.21 -6.22
C TYR A 329 -3.47 0.20 -7.48
N SER A 330 -3.10 1.41 -7.89
CA SER A 330 -2.26 1.68 -9.04
C SER A 330 -0.80 1.72 -8.63
N SER A 331 0.08 1.63 -9.61
CA SER A 331 1.48 2.02 -9.47
C SER A 331 1.69 3.46 -9.03
N PHE A 332 0.66 4.30 -9.16
CA PHE A 332 0.71 5.69 -8.72
C PHE A 332 0.06 5.89 -7.33
N GLY A 333 -0.24 4.81 -6.60
CA GLY A 333 -0.92 4.85 -5.32
C GLY A 333 -2.41 4.51 -5.44
N LEU A 334 -3.19 4.88 -4.42
CA LEU A 334 -4.62 4.63 -4.40
C LEU A 334 -5.37 5.70 -5.18
N VAL A 335 -6.06 5.30 -6.24
CA VAL A 335 -6.88 6.18 -7.07
C VAL A 335 -8.34 5.73 -7.01
N GLU A 336 -9.26 6.66 -6.79
CA GLU A 336 -10.70 6.42 -6.88
C GLU A 336 -11.17 6.60 -8.32
N GLY A 337 -11.65 5.51 -8.93
CA GLY A 337 -12.26 5.51 -10.25
C GLY A 337 -13.78 5.58 -10.17
N ILE A 338 -14.40 6.46 -10.96
CA ILE A 338 -15.85 6.49 -11.15
C ILE A 338 -16.20 5.69 -12.42
N VAL A 339 -16.95 4.61 -12.25
CA VAL A 339 -17.47 3.79 -13.35
C VAL A 339 -18.95 4.10 -13.52
N TRP A 340 -19.27 4.90 -14.53
CA TRP A 340 -20.66 5.27 -14.85
C TRP A 340 -21.47 4.08 -15.37
N HIS A 341 -22.79 4.24 -15.39
CA HIS A 341 -23.74 3.17 -15.70
C HIS A 341 -23.45 2.40 -16.99
N SER A 342 -23.15 3.10 -18.08
CA SER A 342 -22.81 2.47 -19.36
C SER A 342 -21.59 1.56 -19.25
N GLN A 343 -20.51 2.08 -18.65
CA GLN A 343 -19.26 1.36 -18.46
C GLN A 343 -19.42 0.21 -17.46
N LEU A 344 -20.19 0.40 -16.39
CA LEU A 344 -20.42 -0.64 -15.39
C LEU A 344 -21.18 -1.83 -15.98
N LYS A 345 -22.16 -1.56 -16.86
CA LYS A 345 -22.91 -2.59 -17.57
C LYS A 345 -22.03 -3.33 -18.59
N GLU A 346 -21.14 -2.63 -19.28
CA GLU A 346 -20.21 -3.23 -20.26
C GLU A 346 -19.12 -4.08 -19.59
N TYR A 347 -18.58 -3.61 -18.46
CA TYR A 347 -17.41 -4.20 -17.81
C TYR A 347 -17.74 -4.90 -16.48
N GLU A 348 -18.99 -5.33 -16.27
CA GLU A 348 -19.43 -5.96 -15.01
C GLU A 348 -18.55 -7.16 -14.61
N ASP A 349 -18.08 -7.93 -15.60
CA ASP A 349 -17.22 -9.07 -15.34
C ASP A 349 -15.81 -8.72 -14.88
N ILE A 350 -15.35 -7.52 -15.22
CA ILE A 350 -14.01 -7.01 -14.91
C ILE A 350 -14.03 -6.19 -13.62
N VAL A 351 -15.13 -5.48 -13.33
CA VAL A 351 -15.28 -4.60 -12.16
C VAL A 351 -15.54 -5.42 -10.90
N LYS A 352 -14.54 -6.19 -10.47
CA LYS A 352 -14.57 -7.07 -9.29
C LYS A 352 -13.31 -6.85 -8.45
N LYS A 353 -13.45 -6.98 -7.12
CA LYS A 353 -12.32 -6.89 -6.19
C LYS A 353 -11.24 -7.93 -6.55
N GLY A 354 -9.97 -7.54 -6.50
CA GLY A 354 -8.81 -8.38 -6.80
C GLY A 354 -8.45 -8.47 -8.28
N GLN A 355 -9.27 -7.91 -9.19
CA GLN A 355 -8.98 -7.95 -10.62
C GLN A 355 -7.86 -6.98 -11.00
N GLN A 356 -6.87 -7.51 -11.75
CA GLN A 356 -5.82 -6.72 -12.37
C GLN A 356 -6.32 -6.11 -13.68
N VAL A 357 -6.27 -4.79 -13.78
CA VAL A 357 -6.90 -4.06 -14.87
C VAL A 357 -5.99 -2.99 -15.44
N ALA A 358 -6.15 -2.74 -16.74
CA ALA A 358 -5.73 -1.52 -17.40
C ALA A 358 -6.97 -0.68 -17.70
N ILE A 359 -6.91 0.60 -17.35
CA ILE A 359 -8.04 1.52 -17.34
C ILE A 359 -7.66 2.71 -18.20
N LEU A 360 -8.40 2.92 -19.29
CA LEU A 360 -8.37 4.21 -19.97
C LEU A 360 -9.34 5.14 -19.24
N CYS A 361 -8.84 6.26 -18.78
CA CYS A 361 -9.59 7.19 -17.95
C CYS A 361 -9.23 8.65 -18.21
N LYS A 362 -10.11 9.54 -17.79
CA LYS A 362 -9.87 10.98 -17.73
C LYS A 362 -9.45 11.34 -16.31
N LYS A 363 -8.34 12.08 -16.15
CA LYS A 363 -7.90 12.58 -14.83
C LYS A 363 -8.87 13.67 -14.37
N ASP A 364 -9.45 13.50 -13.18
CA ASP A 364 -10.33 14.49 -12.54
C ASP A 364 -9.57 15.24 -11.45
N SER A 365 -8.73 14.53 -10.70
CA SER A 365 -7.73 15.08 -9.77
C SER A 365 -6.60 14.07 -9.52
N GLU A 366 -5.63 14.42 -8.68
CA GLU A 366 -4.53 13.52 -8.25
C GLU A 366 -4.99 12.22 -7.57
N GLU A 367 -6.24 12.16 -7.11
CA GLU A 367 -6.79 10.96 -6.45
C GLU A 367 -8.01 10.40 -7.17
N LYS A 368 -8.49 11.06 -8.24
CA LYS A 368 -9.76 10.71 -8.89
C LYS A 368 -9.66 10.64 -10.39
N VAL A 369 -10.30 9.62 -10.94
CA VAL A 369 -10.41 9.42 -12.39
C VAL A 369 -11.82 9.01 -12.80
N ILE A 370 -12.19 9.39 -14.02
CA ILE A 370 -13.44 8.95 -14.64
C ILE A 370 -13.09 7.84 -15.63
N VAL A 371 -13.64 6.65 -15.41
CA VAL A 371 -13.33 5.46 -16.21
C VAL A 371 -14.05 5.53 -17.56
N GLU A 372 -13.30 5.43 -18.65
CA GLU A 372 -13.85 5.33 -20.01
C GLU A 372 -13.89 3.89 -20.49
N LYS A 373 -12.77 3.15 -20.37
CA LYS A 373 -12.65 1.75 -20.83
C LYS A 373 -11.82 0.92 -19.86
N LEU A 374 -12.16 -0.36 -19.75
CA LEU A 374 -11.48 -1.35 -18.92
C LEU A 374 -11.01 -2.54 -19.77
N LYS A 375 -9.83 -3.06 -19.44
CA LYS A 375 -9.33 -4.34 -19.97
C LYS A 375 -8.64 -5.13 -18.85
N PRO A 376 -8.69 -6.48 -18.85
CA PRO A 376 -7.81 -7.28 -18.01
C PRO A 376 -6.35 -6.96 -18.32
N TYR A 377 -5.51 -6.85 -17.29
CA TYR A 377 -4.12 -6.41 -17.42
C TYR A 377 -3.33 -7.20 -18.47
N ASP A 378 -3.35 -8.54 -18.43
CA ASP A 378 -2.60 -9.39 -19.35
C ASP A 378 -2.99 -9.20 -20.82
N LYS A 379 -4.30 -8.98 -21.07
CA LYS A 379 -4.82 -8.72 -22.42
C LYS A 379 -4.37 -7.35 -22.91
N TRP A 380 -4.36 -6.35 -22.03
CA TRP A 380 -3.85 -5.03 -22.36
C TRP A 380 -2.34 -5.06 -22.63
N LEU A 381 -1.56 -5.72 -21.77
CA LEU A 381 -0.10 -5.83 -21.91
C LEU A 381 0.29 -6.52 -23.23
N SER A 382 -0.40 -7.59 -23.57
CA SER A 382 -0.22 -8.30 -24.86
C SER A 382 -0.55 -7.40 -26.05
N TYR A 383 -1.56 -6.54 -25.93
CA TYR A 383 -1.96 -5.60 -26.97
C TYR A 383 -0.92 -4.49 -27.19
N VAL A 384 -0.41 -3.85 -26.12
CA VAL A 384 0.59 -2.77 -26.24
C VAL A 384 1.94 -3.30 -26.75
N ARG A 385 2.36 -4.49 -26.32
CA ARG A 385 3.59 -5.14 -26.82
C ARG A 385 3.56 -5.42 -28.32
N LYS A 386 2.40 -5.83 -28.87
CA LYS A 386 2.25 -6.14 -30.29
C LYS A 386 2.17 -4.92 -31.19
N LYS A 387 1.58 -3.81 -30.70
CA LYS A 387 1.37 -2.62 -31.52
C LYS A 387 2.54 -1.65 -31.53
N GLY A 388 3.50 -1.79 -30.62
CA GLY A 388 4.76 -1.06 -30.66
C GLY A 388 4.60 0.45 -30.81
N VAL A 389 3.66 1.11 -30.14
CA VAL A 389 3.58 2.58 -30.13
C VAL A 389 3.02 3.12 -28.81
N ALA A 390 3.60 4.26 -28.44
CA ALA A 390 3.24 5.23 -27.40
C ALA A 390 1.73 5.43 -27.20
N VAL A 391 1.34 5.53 -25.92
CA VAL A 391 0.07 6.10 -25.46
C VAL A 391 0.23 7.61 -25.34
#